data_AF-A0A3B0ZR40-F1
#
_entry.id   AF-A0A3B0ZR40-F1
#
_cell.length_a   1.000
_cell.length_b   1.000
_cell.length_c   1.000
_cell.angle_alpha   90.00
_cell.angle_beta   90.00
_cell.angle_gamma   90.00
#
_symmetry.space_group_name_H-M   'P 1'
#
loop_
_entity.id
_entity.type
_entity.pdbx_description
1 polymer ?
#
loop_
_entity_poly.entity_id
_entity_poly.type
_entity_poly.pdbx_seq_one_letter_code
_entity_poly.pdbx_strand_id
1 'polypeptide(L)'
;MTGITYFIEKTLRLKVNMLKSAVDRPWNRIFLRYTISCGGCKPKVANRALPKLKVTLLQLCRQTRDHKSAPVIADSKRVLFGWKAYFDLSVVLSPLRDIDK
;
A
#
# COMPACT_ATOMS: atom_id res chain seq x y z
N MET A 1 -9.59 12.71 -31.45
CA MET A 1 -8.94 12.05 -30.29
C MET A 1 -9.81 10.88 -29.85
N THR A 2 -9.50 9.68 -30.32
CA THR A 2 -10.17 8.42 -29.95
C THR A 2 -9.39 7.76 -28.82
N GLY A 3 -10.00 7.57 -27.65
CA GLY A 3 -9.35 6.95 -26.50
C GLY A 3 -10.18 6.97 -25.23
N ILE A 4 -9.72 6.25 -24.22
CA ILE A 4 -10.41 6.11 -22.91
C ILE A 4 -10.67 7.48 -22.27
N THR A 5 -9.75 8.44 -22.40
CA THR A 5 -9.93 9.81 -21.89
C THR A 5 -11.16 10.49 -22.48
N TYR A 6 -11.36 10.38 -23.79
CA TYR A 6 -12.52 10.98 -24.47
C TYR A 6 -13.84 10.34 -24.00
N PHE A 7 -13.86 9.01 -23.87
CA PHE A 7 -15.04 8.29 -23.38
C PHE A 7 -15.42 8.71 -21.96
N ILE A 8 -14.44 8.81 -21.05
CA ILE A 8 -14.67 9.23 -19.67
C ILE A 8 -15.18 10.68 -19.61
N GLU A 9 -14.59 11.59 -20.37
CA GLU A 9 -14.95 13.02 -20.32
C GLU A 9 -16.23 13.36 -21.07
N LYS A 10 -16.50 12.74 -22.22
CA LYS A 10 -17.63 13.10 -23.07
C LYS A 10 -18.86 12.23 -22.85
N THR A 11 -18.69 10.92 -22.73
CA THR A 11 -19.81 10.00 -22.54
C THR A 11 -20.23 9.95 -21.08
N LEU A 12 -19.28 9.70 -20.16
CA LEU A 12 -19.56 9.59 -18.72
C LEU A 12 -19.59 10.93 -17.99
N ARG A 13 -19.12 12.02 -18.63
CA ARG A 13 -19.06 13.37 -18.07
C ARG A 13 -18.24 13.48 -16.78
N LEU A 14 -17.16 12.69 -16.68
CA LEU A 14 -16.22 12.71 -15.55
C LEU A 14 -14.90 13.39 -15.94
N LYS A 15 -14.26 14.10 -15.01
CA LYS A 15 -12.97 14.78 -15.26
C LYS A 15 -11.79 13.88 -14.91
N VAL A 16 -10.87 13.68 -15.85
CA VAL A 16 -9.63 12.94 -15.60
C VAL A 16 -8.63 13.79 -14.82
N ASN A 17 -8.04 13.21 -13.77
CA ASN A 17 -7.00 13.88 -12.99
C ASN A 17 -5.63 13.65 -13.62
N MET A 18 -5.12 14.65 -14.34
CA MET A 18 -3.82 14.59 -15.02
C MET A 18 -2.60 14.58 -14.08
N LEU A 19 -2.75 15.02 -12.83
CA LEU A 19 -1.67 14.94 -11.83
C LEU A 19 -1.48 13.51 -11.31
N LYS A 20 -2.54 12.70 -11.32
CA LYS A 20 -2.52 11.29 -10.88
C LYS A 20 -2.36 10.31 -12.05
N SER A 21 -2.84 10.68 -13.23
CA SER A 21 -2.85 9.83 -14.42
C SER A 21 -1.60 10.09 -15.25
N ALA A 22 -0.78 9.06 -15.47
CA ALA A 22 0.43 9.19 -16.25
C ALA A 22 0.74 7.87 -16.98
N VAL A 23 1.29 7.98 -18.18
CA VAL A 23 1.92 6.86 -18.89
C VAL A 23 3.39 6.83 -18.46
N ASP A 24 3.76 5.82 -17.68
CA ASP A 24 5.11 5.63 -17.15
C ASP A 24 5.36 4.13 -16.90
N ARG A 25 6.61 3.75 -16.65
CA ARG A 25 6.99 2.39 -16.32
C ARG A 25 6.32 1.93 -15.02
N PRO A 26 5.89 0.66 -14.94
CA PRO A 26 5.08 0.17 -13.83
C PRO A 26 5.83 0.16 -12.48
N TRP A 27 7.16 0.09 -12.49
CA TRP A 27 7.99 0.18 -11.29
C TRP A 27 8.15 1.61 -10.73
N ASN A 28 7.84 2.64 -11.52
CA ASN A 28 7.84 4.04 -11.10
C ASN A 28 6.49 4.48 -10.50
N ARG A 29 5.46 3.62 -10.62
CA ARG A 29 4.08 3.93 -10.24
C ARG A 29 3.56 2.99 -9.17
N ILE A 30 2.51 3.45 -8.50
CA ILE A 30 1.88 2.75 -7.39
C ILE A 30 0.41 2.55 -7.76
N PHE A 31 -0.04 1.30 -7.72
CA PHE A 31 -1.43 0.94 -7.93
C PHE A 31 -1.93 0.13 -6.73
N LEU A 32 -3.00 0.59 -6.07
CA LEU A 32 -3.55 -0.05 -4.87
C LEU A 32 -2.50 -0.37 -3.80
N ARG A 33 -1.50 0.52 -3.63
CA ARG A 33 -0.36 0.33 -2.71
C ARG A 33 0.59 -0.84 -3.06
N TYR A 34 0.49 -1.35 -4.28
CA TYR A 34 1.47 -2.22 -4.90
C TYR A 34 2.31 -1.44 -5.92
N THR A 35 3.50 -1.95 -6.17
CA THR A 35 4.40 -1.53 -7.25
C THR A 35 4.97 -2.78 -7.90
N ILE A 36 5.35 -2.69 -9.16
CA ILE A 36 5.96 -3.81 -9.89
C ILE A 36 7.49 -3.69 -9.79
N SER A 37 8.22 -4.81 -9.69
CA SER A 37 9.68 -4.79 -9.71
C SER A 37 10.24 -4.62 -11.14
N CYS A 38 11.33 -3.86 -11.28
CA CYS A 38 11.97 -3.57 -12.57
C CYS A 38 12.55 -4.84 -13.25
N GLY A 39 13.08 -5.78 -12.47
CA GLY A 39 13.83 -6.94 -12.98
C GLY A 39 13.03 -8.23 -13.19
N GLY A 40 11.71 -8.23 -13.00
CA GLY A 40 10.93 -9.46 -13.16
C GLY A 40 9.42 -9.31 -13.13
N CYS A 41 8.92 -8.07 -13.21
CA CYS A 41 7.51 -7.75 -13.19
C CYS A 41 6.73 -8.35 -12.00
N LYS A 42 7.40 -8.57 -10.87
CA LYS A 42 6.79 -9.19 -9.68
C LYS A 42 6.08 -8.12 -8.84
N PRO A 43 4.89 -8.41 -8.29
CA PRO A 43 4.22 -7.50 -7.38
C PRO A 43 5.03 -7.36 -6.08
N LYS A 44 5.23 -6.10 -5.68
CA LYS A 44 5.96 -5.67 -4.50
C LYS A 44 5.08 -4.70 -3.71
N VAL A 45 5.16 -4.74 -2.39
CA VAL A 45 4.56 -3.71 -1.53
C VAL A 45 5.17 -2.35 -1.86
N ALA A 46 4.35 -1.34 -2.13
CA ALA A 46 4.84 -0.01 -2.42
C ALA A 46 5.48 0.61 -1.18
N ASN A 47 6.60 1.32 -1.36
CA ASN A 47 7.33 1.96 -0.25
C ASN A 47 6.44 2.94 0.55
N ARG A 48 5.42 3.55 -0.10
CA ARG A 48 4.46 4.45 0.58
C ARG A 48 3.54 3.73 1.58
N ALA A 49 3.37 2.41 1.48
CA ALA A 49 2.52 1.65 2.39
C ALA A 49 3.19 1.36 3.74
N LEU A 50 4.53 1.28 3.77
CA LEU A 50 5.30 0.89 4.95
C LEU A 50 5.22 1.93 6.08
N PRO A 51 5.39 3.26 5.83
CA PRO A 51 5.25 4.26 6.88
C PRO A 51 3.87 4.26 7.52
N LYS A 52 2.82 3.99 6.74
CA LYS A 52 1.45 3.92 7.25
C LYS A 52 1.29 2.80 8.27
N LEU A 53 1.82 1.61 7.98
CA LEU A 53 1.84 0.50 8.95
C LEU A 53 2.60 0.89 10.22
N LYS A 54 3.80 1.47 10.08
CA LYS A 54 4.63 1.90 11.22
C LYS A 54 3.90 2.91 12.11
N VAL A 55 3.25 3.91 11.52
CA VAL A 55 2.47 4.91 12.27
C VAL A 55 1.31 4.25 13.03
N THR A 56 0.56 3.34 12.40
CA THR A 56 -0.55 2.65 13.06
C THR A 56 -0.07 1.80 14.25
N LEU A 57 1.02 1.05 14.09
CA LEU A 57 1.60 0.26 15.18
C LEU A 57 2.13 1.15 16.31
N LEU A 58 2.81 2.25 15.97
CA LEU A 58 3.28 3.22 16.98
C LEU A 58 2.14 3.87 17.74
N GLN A 59 1.03 4.19 17.08
CA GLN A 59 -0.16 4.72 17.74
C GLN A 59 -0.76 3.74 18.73
N LEU A 60 -0.88 2.46 18.34
CA LEU A 60 -1.33 1.38 19.23
C LEU A 60 -0.40 1.25 20.44
N CYS A 61 0.92 1.20 20.22
CA CYS A 61 1.89 1.10 21.32
C CYS A 61 1.89 2.33 22.25
N ARG A 62 1.64 3.54 21.71
CA ARG A 62 1.62 4.78 22.49
C ARG A 62 0.36 4.93 23.35
N GLN A 63 -0.80 4.57 22.81
CA GLN A 63 -2.09 4.70 23.50
C GLN A 63 -2.17 3.81 24.74
N THR A 64 -1.41 2.71 24.75
CA THR A 64 -1.52 1.66 25.76
C THR A 64 -0.34 1.69 26.76
N ARG A 65 0.44 2.78 26.78
CA ARG A 65 1.64 2.92 27.64
C ARG A 65 1.35 2.77 29.14
N ASP A 66 0.10 3.02 29.55
CA ASP A 66 -0.38 2.89 30.95
C ASP A 66 -1.19 1.61 31.22
N HIS A 67 -1.26 0.68 30.26
CA HIS A 67 -2.03 -0.56 30.36
C HIS A 67 -1.13 -1.80 30.26
N LYS A 68 -1.69 -2.97 30.64
CA LYS A 68 -1.00 -4.27 30.56
C LYS A 68 -0.51 -4.53 29.12
N SER A 69 0.58 -5.28 28.97
CA SER A 69 1.19 -5.58 27.65
C SER A 69 0.38 -6.54 26.77
N ALA A 70 -0.47 -7.39 27.37
CA ALA A 70 -1.21 -8.41 26.62
C ALA A 70 -2.24 -7.86 25.60
N PRO A 71 -3.08 -6.85 25.93
CA PRO A 71 -3.96 -6.20 24.97
C PRO A 71 -3.23 -5.60 23.76
N VAL A 72 -2.07 -4.95 23.99
CA VAL A 72 -1.25 -4.36 22.91
C VAL A 72 -0.82 -5.40 21.91
N ILE A 73 -0.40 -6.57 22.39
CA ILE A 73 0.03 -7.68 21.55
C ILE A 73 -1.14 -8.22 20.74
N ALA A 74 -2.33 -8.35 21.35
CA ALA A 74 -3.53 -8.82 20.66
C ALA A 74 -3.96 -7.85 19.53
N ASP A 75 -4.01 -6.55 19.82
CA ASP A 75 -4.38 -5.52 18.84
C ASP A 75 -3.36 -5.41 17.71
N SER A 76 -2.06 -5.43 18.05
CA SER A 76 -0.98 -5.41 17.07
C SER A 76 -1.04 -6.65 16.16
N LYS A 77 -1.27 -7.84 16.73
CA LYS A 77 -1.48 -9.07 15.95
C LYS A 77 -2.62 -8.91 14.96
N ARG A 78 -3.78 -8.39 15.39
CA ARG A 78 -4.94 -8.19 14.51
C ARG A 78 -4.61 -7.29 13.31
N VAL A 79 -3.92 -6.17 13.55
CA VAL A 79 -3.49 -5.26 12.47
C VAL A 79 -2.50 -5.94 11.53
N LEU A 80 -1.50 -6.64 12.08
CA LEU A 80 -0.49 -7.34 11.28
C LEU A 80 -1.10 -8.46 10.44
N PHE A 81 -2.04 -9.24 10.98
CA PHE A 81 -2.74 -10.27 10.21
C PHE A 81 -3.56 -9.69 9.06
N GLY A 82 -4.32 -8.61 9.30
CA GLY A 82 -5.06 -7.93 8.24
C GLY A 82 -4.14 -7.34 7.17
N TRP A 83 -3.02 -6.76 7.60
CA TRP A 83 -2.03 -6.19 6.68
C TRP A 83 -1.35 -7.28 5.84
N LYS A 84 -0.97 -8.41 6.47
CA LYS A 84 -0.41 -9.58 5.77
C LYS A 84 -1.42 -10.13 4.75
N ALA A 85 -2.67 -10.33 5.13
CA ALA A 85 -3.71 -10.84 4.24
C ALA A 85 -3.92 -9.92 3.02
N TYR A 86 -3.87 -8.60 3.22
CA TYR A 86 -3.98 -7.64 2.12
C TYR A 86 -2.77 -7.69 1.17
N PHE A 87 -1.56 -7.90 1.69
CA PHE A 87 -0.31 -7.93 0.94
C PHE A 87 0.18 -9.33 0.54
N ASP A 88 -0.66 -10.36 0.69
CA ASP A 88 -0.32 -11.76 0.44
C ASP A 88 0.04 -12.04 -1.03
N LEU A 89 -0.46 -11.21 -1.96
CA LEU A 89 -0.10 -11.25 -3.38
C LEU A 89 1.36 -10.84 -3.65
N SER A 90 2.04 -10.20 -2.69
CA SER A 90 3.41 -9.72 -2.89
C SER A 90 4.43 -10.86 -2.94
N VAL A 91 5.11 -10.99 -4.07
CA VAL A 91 6.15 -12.02 -4.27
C VAL A 91 7.52 -11.53 -3.77
N VAL A 92 7.73 -10.20 -3.77
CA VAL A 92 8.99 -9.60 -3.31
C VAL A 92 8.93 -9.39 -1.79
N LEU A 93 9.66 -10.22 -1.06
CA LEU A 93 9.67 -10.24 0.42
C LEU A 93 10.60 -9.21 1.06
N SER A 94 11.45 -8.52 0.31
CA SER A 94 12.43 -7.58 0.91
C SER A 94 11.79 -6.48 1.76
N PRO A 95 10.69 -5.82 1.36
CA PRO A 95 10.05 -4.79 2.19
C PRO A 95 9.41 -5.36 3.45
N LEU A 96 8.99 -6.63 3.42
CA LEU A 96 8.41 -7.32 4.58
C LEU A 96 9.49 -7.63 5.62
N ARG A 97 10.67 -8.08 5.16
CA ARG A 97 11.84 -8.31 6.03
C ARG A 97 12.34 -7.01 6.67
N ASP A 98 12.26 -5.89 5.96
CA ASP A 98 12.66 -4.58 6.49
C ASP A 98 11.68 -4.03 7.54
N ILE A 99 10.46 -4.57 7.63
CA ILE A 99 9.50 -4.22 8.70
C ILE A 99 9.79 -5.01 9.98
N ASP A 100 10.31 -6.23 9.86
CA ASP A 100 10.59 -7.13 10.99
C ASP A 100 11.89 -6.78 11.75
N LYS A 101 12.68 -5.85 11.21
CA LYS A 101 13.86 -5.26 11.88
C LYS A 101 13.45 -4.08 12.76
#